data_AF-A0A536KGB1-F1
#
_entry.id   AF-A0A536KGB1-F1
#
_cell.length_a   1.000
_cell.length_b   1.000
_cell.length_c   1.000
_cell.angle_alpha   90.00
_cell.angle_beta   90.00
_cell.angle_gamma   90.00
#
_symmetry.space_group_name_H-M   'P 1'
#
loop_
_entity.id
_entity.type
_entity.pdbx_description
1 polymer ?
#
loop_
_entity_poly.entity_id
_entity_poly.type
_entity_poly.pdbx_seq_one_letter_code
_entity_poly.pdbx_strand_id
1 'polypeptide(L)'
;MRPKPDQPGHRWRSAIYKTPARGAVMLTRGGLDGDAQADLRGHGGPDQAALLYSADNYARWRTEGFDFEAGSFGENLTVSGLDETTVCAGDIYQVGESVLQVTKARGPCYKLQYRTGVPDMIKRVLANGRSGWYVRVLTEGLVEAGDEISLLERLAAGKPLADPVPEGDPLLT
;
A
#
# COMPACT_ATOMS: atom_id res chain seq x y z
N MET A 1 16.61 1.12 -7.33
CA MET A 1 16.64 0.02 -8.30
C MET A 1 16.39 0.60 -9.69
N ARG A 2 17.05 0.12 -10.76
CA ARG A 2 16.86 0.69 -12.12
C ARG A 2 15.50 0.25 -12.68
N PRO A 3 14.66 1.15 -13.20
CA PRO A 3 13.39 0.77 -13.82
C PRO A 3 13.66 -0.14 -15.04
N LYS A 4 12.85 -1.21 -15.20
CA LYS A 4 12.80 -1.96 -16.45
C LYS A 4 12.27 -1.06 -17.56
N PRO A 5 12.80 -1.13 -18.79
CA PRO A 5 12.31 -0.32 -19.90
C PRO A 5 10.91 -0.76 -20.34
N ASP A 6 10.02 0.21 -20.49
CA ASP A 6 8.65 0.04 -20.97
C ASP A 6 8.63 -0.30 -22.47
N GLN A 7 7.73 -1.18 -22.92
CA GLN A 7 7.49 -1.48 -24.35
C GLN A 7 6.73 -0.33 -25.07
N PRO A 8 6.89 -0.17 -26.40
CA PRO A 8 6.84 1.13 -27.05
C PRO A 8 5.41 1.64 -27.33
N GLY A 9 5.18 2.93 -27.03
CA GLY A 9 4.00 3.68 -27.47
C GLY A 9 3.64 4.88 -26.59
N HIS A 10 3.90 4.78 -25.29
CA HIS A 10 3.72 5.89 -24.35
C HIS A 10 4.84 5.90 -23.29
N ARG A 11 5.60 7.00 -23.21
CA ARG A 11 6.65 7.16 -22.18
C ARG A 11 6.02 7.54 -20.84
N TRP A 12 5.56 6.56 -20.06
CA TRP A 12 5.16 6.76 -18.67
C TRP A 12 6.07 5.97 -17.74
N ARG A 13 6.73 6.63 -16.77
CA ARG A 13 7.49 5.94 -15.73
C ARG A 13 6.54 5.48 -14.62
N SER A 14 6.67 4.23 -14.18
CA SER A 14 5.89 3.68 -13.07
C SER A 14 6.79 2.82 -12.19
N ALA A 15 6.81 3.11 -10.89
CA ALA A 15 7.49 2.28 -9.91
C ALA A 15 6.57 1.18 -9.35
N ILE A 16 5.41 0.94 -9.99
CA ILE A 16 4.43 0.03 -9.43
C ILE A 16 5.05 -1.34 -9.20
N TYR A 17 5.84 -1.90 -10.13
CA TYR A 17 6.52 -3.17 -9.94
C TYR A 17 7.56 -3.11 -8.82
N LYS A 18 7.31 -3.86 -7.73
CA LYS A 18 8.22 -4.04 -6.60
C LYS A 18 8.65 -5.50 -6.50
N THR A 19 9.87 -5.71 -6.04
CA THR A 19 10.39 -7.03 -5.62
C THR A 19 10.67 -6.98 -4.13
N PRO A 20 10.43 -8.07 -3.38
CA PRO A 20 10.80 -8.13 -1.96
C PRO A 20 12.27 -7.76 -1.75
N ALA A 21 12.54 -6.88 -0.80
CA ALA A 21 13.90 -6.55 -0.39
C ALA A 21 14.54 -7.72 0.38
N ARG A 22 15.87 -7.82 0.35
CA ARG A 22 16.64 -8.75 1.18
C ARG A 22 17.33 -7.96 2.28
N GLY A 23 17.03 -8.27 3.53
CA GLY A 23 17.57 -7.57 4.70
C GLY A 23 16.89 -6.23 4.98
N ALA A 24 17.39 -5.54 6.00
CA ALA A 24 16.93 -4.21 6.39
C ALA A 24 17.11 -3.14 5.29
N VAL A 25 16.14 -2.25 5.19
CA VAL A 25 16.10 -1.13 4.25
C VAL A 25 15.83 0.16 5.02
N MET A 26 16.58 1.23 4.70
CA MET A 26 16.36 2.54 5.30
C MET A 26 15.05 3.15 4.78
N LEU A 27 14.15 3.52 5.69
CA LEU A 27 12.92 4.22 5.38
C LEU A 27 13.05 5.70 5.78
N THR A 28 13.14 6.57 4.76
CA THR A 28 13.31 8.01 4.93
C THR A 28 12.00 8.76 4.72
N ARG A 29 11.97 10.05 5.04
CA ARG A 29 10.85 10.95 4.68
C ARG A 29 10.61 11.03 3.17
N GLY A 30 11.61 10.69 2.36
CA GLY A 30 11.50 10.61 0.90
C GLY A 30 11.03 9.24 0.37
N GLY A 31 10.86 8.25 1.24
CA GLY A 31 10.52 6.87 0.92
C GLY A 31 11.64 5.88 1.24
N LEU A 32 11.47 4.63 0.80
CA LEU A 32 12.47 3.58 1.02
C LEU A 32 13.70 3.80 0.13
N ASP A 33 14.88 3.62 0.71
CA ASP A 33 16.14 3.63 -0.02
C ASP A 33 16.14 2.58 -1.13
N GLY A 34 16.50 3.02 -2.34
CA GLY A 34 16.49 2.18 -3.51
C GLY A 34 15.11 2.00 -4.16
N ASP A 35 14.03 2.54 -3.58
CA ASP A 35 12.74 2.67 -4.27
C ASP A 35 12.64 4.02 -4.99
N ALA A 36 12.00 4.03 -6.16
CA ALA A 36 11.79 5.25 -6.92
C ALA A 36 10.33 5.68 -6.80
N GLN A 37 10.07 6.96 -6.52
CA GLN A 37 8.72 7.51 -6.67
C GLN A 37 8.60 8.10 -8.08
N ALA A 38 7.81 7.45 -8.95
CA ALA A 38 7.75 7.82 -10.36
C ALA A 38 6.93 9.11 -10.63
N ASP A 39 6.06 9.51 -9.70
CA ASP A 39 5.23 10.72 -9.80
C ASP A 39 5.03 11.35 -8.41
N LEU A 40 5.83 12.37 -8.10
CA LEU A 40 5.75 13.09 -6.82
C LEU A 40 4.52 14.00 -6.69
N ARG A 41 3.78 14.28 -7.78
CA ARG A 41 2.59 15.16 -7.73
C ARG A 41 1.32 14.39 -7.36
N GLY A 42 1.22 13.13 -7.79
CA GLY A 42 0.06 12.27 -7.52
C GLY A 42 0.31 11.08 -6.58
N HIS A 43 1.54 10.55 -6.59
CA HIS A 43 1.90 9.26 -6.00
C HIS A 43 3.27 9.32 -5.32
N GLY A 44 3.42 10.24 -4.37
CA GLY A 44 4.67 10.46 -3.66
C GLY A 44 4.67 11.72 -2.80
N GLY A 45 5.87 12.09 -2.36
CA GLY A 45 6.08 13.21 -1.44
C GLY A 45 6.02 12.80 0.04
N PRO A 46 6.30 13.74 0.97
CA PRO A 46 6.45 13.43 2.40
C PRO A 46 5.22 12.75 3.02
N ASP A 47 4.02 13.03 2.48
CA ASP A 47 2.75 12.44 2.94
C ASP A 47 2.44 11.06 2.35
N GLN A 48 3.25 10.59 1.41
CA GLN A 48 3.10 9.31 0.72
C GLN A 48 4.47 8.63 0.58
N ALA A 49 5.25 8.66 1.66
CA ALA A 49 6.61 8.13 1.67
C ALA A 49 6.62 6.61 1.37
N ALA A 50 5.67 5.87 1.93
CA ALA A 50 5.46 4.46 1.64
C ALA A 50 3.97 4.14 1.45
N LEU A 51 3.69 3.16 0.60
CA LEU A 51 2.38 2.52 0.45
C LEU A 51 2.37 1.21 1.24
N LEU A 52 1.36 1.03 2.10
CA LEU A 52 1.09 -0.22 2.82
C LEU A 52 -0.08 -0.95 2.17
N TYR A 53 -0.06 -2.28 2.22
CA TYR A 53 -1.16 -3.14 1.81
C TYR A 53 -1.34 -4.32 2.76
N SER A 54 -2.59 -4.69 3.01
CA SER A 54 -2.91 -5.81 3.89
C SER A 54 -2.63 -7.16 3.21
N ALA A 55 -1.86 -8.02 3.87
CA ALA A 55 -1.67 -9.41 3.49
C ALA A 55 -2.99 -10.19 3.52
N ASP A 56 -3.90 -9.83 4.43
CA ASP A 56 -5.18 -10.50 4.61
C ASP A 56 -6.10 -10.25 3.39
N ASN A 57 -5.95 -9.10 2.75
CA ASN A 57 -6.64 -8.81 1.48
C ASN A 57 -6.20 -9.74 0.35
N TYR A 58 -4.93 -10.21 0.31
CA TYR A 58 -4.51 -11.21 -0.68
C TYR A 58 -5.23 -12.54 -0.50
N ALA A 59 -5.50 -12.96 0.74
CA ALA A 59 -6.31 -14.15 1.00
C ALA A 59 -7.75 -13.98 0.47
N ARG A 60 -8.35 -12.80 0.68
CA ARG A 60 -9.70 -12.47 0.17
C ARG A 60 -9.74 -12.40 -1.37
N TRP A 61 -8.71 -11.86 -2.01
CA TRP A 61 -8.62 -11.88 -3.48
C TRP A 61 -8.49 -13.30 -4.03
N ARG A 62 -7.78 -14.19 -3.34
CA ARG A 62 -7.66 -15.59 -3.73
C ARG A 62 -9.00 -16.33 -3.69
N THR A 63 -9.86 -16.02 -2.71
CA THR A 63 -11.22 -16.59 -2.68
C THR A 63 -12.10 -16.12 -3.83
N GLU A 64 -11.80 -14.96 -4.41
CA GLU A 64 -12.46 -14.38 -5.59
C GLU A 64 -11.81 -14.83 -6.92
N GLY A 65 -10.84 -15.76 -6.87
CA GLY A 65 -10.18 -16.31 -8.05
C GLY A 65 -8.98 -15.51 -8.56
N PHE A 66 -8.48 -14.55 -7.79
CA PHE A 66 -7.29 -13.76 -8.15
C PHE A 66 -6.07 -14.18 -7.33
N ASP A 67 -5.03 -14.67 -8.01
CA ASP A 67 -3.78 -15.09 -7.37
C ASP A 67 -2.77 -13.93 -7.32
N PHE A 68 -3.06 -12.96 -6.45
CA PHE A 68 -2.15 -11.84 -6.20
C PHE A 68 -1.18 -12.15 -5.06
N GLU A 69 0.05 -11.68 -5.22
CA GLU A 69 1.13 -11.83 -4.25
C GLU A 69 1.57 -10.49 -3.67
N ALA A 70 2.38 -10.54 -2.60
CA ALA A 70 3.01 -9.35 -2.03
C ALA A 70 3.70 -8.50 -3.11
N GLY A 71 3.45 -7.21 -3.03
CA GLY A 71 3.85 -6.22 -4.00
C GLY A 71 2.85 -6.04 -5.13
N SER A 72 1.88 -6.92 -5.41
CA SER A 72 0.98 -6.85 -6.59
C SER A 72 0.21 -5.53 -6.69
N PHE A 73 -0.06 -4.87 -5.56
CA PHE A 73 -0.77 -3.59 -5.52
C PHE A 73 0.14 -2.37 -5.62
N GLY A 74 1.47 -2.57 -5.66
CA GLY A 74 2.48 -1.52 -5.75
C GLY A 74 3.00 -1.06 -4.41
N GLU A 75 2.62 -1.76 -3.35
CA GLU A 75 3.00 -1.43 -2.00
C GLU A 75 4.48 -1.63 -1.72
N ASN A 76 4.96 -0.84 -0.78
CA ASN A 76 6.30 -0.94 -0.20
C ASN A 76 6.34 -1.96 0.94
N LEU A 77 5.28 -1.97 1.76
CA LEU A 77 5.18 -2.77 2.96
C LEU A 77 3.88 -3.58 2.89
N THR A 78 4.01 -4.90 2.90
CA THR A 78 2.88 -5.81 3.04
C THR A 78 2.76 -6.17 4.53
N VAL A 79 1.61 -5.91 5.15
CA VAL A 79 1.40 -6.04 6.60
C VAL A 79 0.24 -6.98 6.90
N SER A 80 0.31 -7.75 7.98
CA SER A 80 -0.75 -8.68 8.41
C SER A 80 -1.48 -8.16 9.65
N GLY A 81 -2.75 -8.54 9.83
CA GLY A 81 -3.53 -8.17 11.01
C GLY A 81 -4.02 -6.71 11.01
N LEU A 82 -3.78 -5.99 9.92
CA LEU A 82 -4.22 -4.62 9.69
C LEU A 82 -4.92 -4.56 8.33
N ASP A 83 -6.04 -3.85 8.27
CA ASP A 83 -6.74 -3.54 7.03
C ASP A 83 -7.42 -2.18 7.08
N GLU A 84 -8.02 -1.77 5.96
CA GLU A 84 -8.61 -0.44 5.80
C GLU A 84 -9.80 -0.19 6.75
N THR A 85 -10.40 -1.24 7.31
CA THR A 85 -11.53 -1.14 8.25
C THR A 85 -11.07 -0.92 9.71
N THR A 86 -9.80 -1.22 9.99
CA THR A 86 -9.21 -1.16 11.34
C THR A 86 -8.15 -0.06 11.50
N VAL A 87 -7.52 0.34 10.40
CA VAL A 87 -6.55 1.43 10.32
C VAL A 87 -7.26 2.76 10.15
N CYS A 88 -6.88 3.77 10.93
CA CYS A 88 -7.45 5.11 10.88
C CYS A 88 -6.44 6.14 10.36
N ALA A 89 -6.94 7.17 9.68
CA ALA A 89 -6.11 8.33 9.33
C ALA A 89 -5.56 9.00 10.59
N GLY A 90 -4.26 9.28 10.61
CA GLY A 90 -3.57 9.86 11.76
C GLY A 90 -2.99 8.85 12.75
N ASP A 91 -3.32 7.55 12.64
CA ASP A 91 -2.68 6.51 13.47
C ASP A 91 -1.16 6.57 13.33
N ILE A 92 -0.46 6.38 14.45
CA ILE A 92 1.00 6.34 14.51
C ILE A 92 1.44 4.93 14.88
N TYR A 93 2.26 4.32 14.03
CA TYR A 93 2.80 2.98 14.23
C TYR A 93 4.33 3.01 14.33
N GLN A 94 4.89 2.16 15.19
CA GLN A 94 6.29 1.75 15.14
C GLN A 94 6.41 0.56 14.18
N VAL A 95 7.42 0.60 13.30
CA VAL A 95 7.81 -0.52 12.44
C VAL A 95 9.32 -0.56 12.39
N GLY A 96 9.95 -1.63 12.90
CA GLY A 96 11.39 -1.67 13.07
C GLY A 96 11.88 -0.46 13.87
N GLU A 97 12.84 0.29 13.34
CA GLU A 97 13.33 1.54 13.93
C GLU A 97 12.52 2.78 13.51
N SER A 98 11.60 2.65 12.55
CA SER A 98 10.84 3.77 11.99
C SER A 98 9.53 4.04 12.74
N VAL A 99 9.16 5.31 12.82
CA VAL A 99 7.82 5.75 13.27
C VAL A 99 7.06 6.32 12.09
N LEU A 100 5.89 5.75 11.81
CA LEU A 100 5.07 6.04 10.64
C LEU A 100 3.72 6.60 11.07
N GLN A 101 3.20 7.58 10.33
CA GLN A 101 1.85 8.07 10.52
C GLN A 101 1.00 7.83 9.27
N VAL A 102 -0.17 7.23 9.44
CA VAL A 102 -1.16 7.02 8.38
C VAL A 102 -1.67 8.37 7.89
N THR A 103 -1.60 8.61 6.58
CA THR A 103 -2.06 9.87 5.99
C THR A 103 -3.42 9.74 5.35
N LYS A 104 -3.59 8.78 4.44
CA LYS A 104 -4.84 8.56 3.71
C LYS A 104 -4.90 7.18 3.07
N ALA A 105 -6.12 6.74 2.76
CA ALA A 105 -6.35 5.62 1.86
C ALA A 105 -5.73 5.90 0.47
N ARG A 106 -5.29 4.85 -0.20
CA ARG A 106 -4.72 4.97 -1.54
C ARG A 106 -5.85 5.03 -2.57
N GLY A 107 -5.96 6.15 -3.29
CA GLY A 107 -6.83 6.21 -4.47
C GLY A 107 -6.37 5.20 -5.53
N PRO A 108 -7.22 4.23 -5.97
CA PRO A 108 -6.87 3.32 -7.04
C PRO A 108 -6.72 4.09 -8.36
N CYS A 109 -5.70 3.76 -9.14
CA CYS A 109 -5.44 4.39 -10.44
C CYS A 109 -5.30 3.34 -11.54
N TYR A 110 -5.40 3.76 -12.79
CA TYR A 110 -5.40 2.86 -13.95
C TYR A 110 -4.19 1.93 -14.01
N LYS A 111 -3.03 2.34 -13.47
CA LYS A 111 -1.80 1.53 -13.41
C LYS A 111 -2.02 0.21 -12.65
N LEU A 112 -2.96 0.16 -11.71
CA LEU A 112 -3.32 -1.06 -10.98
C LEU A 112 -3.96 -2.10 -11.90
N GLN A 113 -4.87 -1.69 -12.79
CA GLN A 113 -5.48 -2.59 -13.79
C GLN A 113 -4.42 -3.16 -14.73
N TYR A 114 -3.52 -2.31 -15.25
CA TYR A 114 -2.44 -2.78 -16.12
C TYR A 114 -1.52 -3.78 -15.43
N ARG A 115 -1.23 -3.56 -14.15
CA ARG A 115 -0.36 -4.46 -13.41
C ARG A 115 -1.03 -5.80 -13.08
N THR A 116 -2.27 -5.75 -12.61
CA THR A 116 -3.00 -6.96 -12.19
C THR A 116 -3.48 -7.78 -13.39
N GLY A 117 -3.55 -7.17 -14.58
CA GLY A 117 -4.13 -7.79 -15.77
C GLY A 117 -5.66 -7.90 -15.70
N VAL A 118 -6.29 -7.30 -14.69
CA VAL A 118 -7.73 -7.39 -14.43
C VAL A 118 -8.41 -6.08 -14.88
N PRO A 119 -9.22 -6.10 -15.97
CA PRO A 119 -9.77 -4.88 -16.57
C PRO A 119 -10.67 -4.05 -15.66
N ASP A 120 -11.37 -4.67 -14.71
CA ASP A 120 -12.32 -4.04 -13.79
C ASP A 120 -11.76 -3.85 -12.37
N MET A 121 -10.45 -4.00 -12.17
CA MET A 121 -9.82 -3.95 -10.84
C MET A 121 -10.10 -2.66 -10.07
N ILE A 122 -10.12 -1.50 -10.74
CA ILE A 122 -10.47 -0.24 -10.04
C ILE A 122 -11.88 -0.29 -9.47
N LYS A 123 -12.84 -0.83 -10.22
CA LYS A 123 -14.24 -0.94 -9.76
C LYS A 123 -14.33 -1.85 -8.54
N ARG A 124 -13.64 -2.99 -8.57
CA ARG A 124 -13.60 -3.94 -7.46
C ARG A 124 -13.00 -3.32 -6.20
N VAL A 125 -11.86 -2.64 -6.33
CA VAL A 125 -11.20 -1.94 -5.20
C VAL A 125 -12.05 -0.82 -4.64
N LEU A 126 -12.74 -0.06 -5.50
CA LEU A 126 -13.66 0.99 -5.04
C LEU A 126 -14.88 0.41 -4.32
N ALA A 127 -15.38 -0.75 -4.75
CA ALA A 127 -16.51 -1.42 -4.11
C ALA A 127 -16.15 -2.01 -2.74
N ASN A 128 -14.99 -2.66 -2.63
CA ASN A 128 -14.61 -3.40 -1.42
C ASN A 128 -13.62 -2.67 -0.50
N GLY A 129 -13.12 -1.50 -0.89
CA GLY A 129 -12.21 -0.69 -0.10
C GLY A 129 -10.77 -1.20 0.03
N ARG A 130 -10.42 -2.36 -0.55
CA ARG A 130 -9.10 -3.04 -0.41
C ARG A 130 -8.02 -2.37 -1.24
N SER A 131 -7.74 -1.11 -0.92
CA SER A 131 -6.95 -0.18 -1.71
C SER A 131 -5.51 -0.01 -1.22
N GLY A 132 -5.23 -0.32 0.04
CA GLY A 132 -4.02 0.06 0.76
C GLY A 132 -4.05 1.51 1.24
N TRP A 133 -2.97 1.93 1.89
CA TRP A 133 -2.89 3.27 2.47
C TRP A 133 -1.48 3.83 2.47
N TYR A 134 -1.40 5.16 2.45
CA TYR A 134 -0.14 5.87 2.51
C TYR A 134 0.23 6.24 3.94
N VAL A 135 1.54 6.31 4.17
CA VAL A 135 2.12 6.83 5.40
C VAL A 135 3.14 7.92 5.11
N ARG A 136 3.30 8.82 6.09
CA ARG A 136 4.48 9.68 6.22
C ARG A 136 5.42 9.11 7.28
N VAL A 137 6.70 9.43 7.16
CA VAL A 137 7.71 9.04 8.14
C VAL A 137 7.89 10.16 9.16
N LEU A 138 7.62 9.87 10.43
CA LEU A 138 7.87 10.78 11.55
C LEU A 138 9.31 10.65 12.06
N THR A 139 9.79 9.41 12.17
CA THR A 139 11.18 9.05 12.53
C THR A 139 11.70 8.09 11.48
N GLU A 140 12.80 8.46 10.82
CA GLU A 140 13.49 7.63 9.84
C GLU A 140 14.25 6.50 10.54
N GLY A 141 14.35 5.34 9.91
CA GLY A 141 15.04 4.20 10.49
C GLY A 141 15.04 2.98 9.57
N LEU A 142 15.73 1.94 10.01
CA LEU A 142 15.72 0.66 9.31
C LEU A 142 14.38 -0.08 9.52
N VAL A 143 13.90 -0.69 8.45
CA VAL A 143 12.78 -1.65 8.46
C VAL A 143 13.19 -2.93 7.73
N GLU A 144 12.80 -4.07 8.25
CA GLU A 144 13.09 -5.40 7.71
C GLU A 144 11.84 -6.27 7.68
N ALA A 145 11.80 -7.22 6.74
CA ALA A 145 10.73 -8.22 6.72
C ALA A 145 10.77 -9.06 8.01
N GLY A 146 9.62 -9.16 8.68
CA GLY A 146 9.50 -9.83 9.98
C GLY A 146 9.48 -8.87 11.16
N ASP A 147 9.72 -7.58 10.95
CA ASP A 147 9.52 -6.57 11.99
C ASP A 147 8.07 -6.55 12.47
N GLU A 148 7.90 -6.39 13.79
CA GLU A 148 6.61 -6.15 14.40
C GLU A 148 6.10 -4.75 14.04
N ILE A 149 4.78 -4.63 13.85
CA ILE A 149 4.08 -3.35 13.72
C ILE A 149 3.24 -3.11 14.96
N SER A 150 3.51 -2.02 15.69
CA SER A 150 2.83 -1.70 16.95
C SER A 150 2.18 -0.32 16.87
N LEU A 151 0.90 -0.23 17.22
CA LEU A 151 0.19 1.06 17.31
C LEU A 151 0.71 1.81 18.54
N LEU A 152 1.27 3.01 18.32
CA LEU A 152 1.75 3.90 19.38
C LEU A 152 0.65 4.89 19.80
N GLU A 153 -0.06 5.45 18.82
CA GLU A 153 -1.06 6.48 19.08
C GLU A 153 -2.22 6.38 18.08
N ARG A 154 -3.43 6.56 18.61
CA ARG A 154 -4.65 6.77 17.83
C ARG A 154 -5.42 7.96 18.40
N LEU A 155 -5.84 8.87 17.52
CA LEU A 155 -6.73 9.96 17.91
C LEU A 155 -8.08 9.39 18.37
N ALA A 156 -8.66 9.95 19.45
CA ALA A 156 -9.88 9.44 20.06
C ALA A 156 -11.11 9.39 19.10
N ALA A 157 -11.09 10.20 18.03
CA ALA A 157 -12.11 10.21 16.98
C ALA A 157 -11.63 9.59 15.65
N GLY A 158 -10.60 8.73 15.69
CA GLY A 158 -9.99 8.13 14.51
C GLY A 158 -11.03 7.43 13.64
N LYS A 159 -11.22 7.93 12.41
CA LYS A 159 -12.11 7.32 11.42
C LYS A 159 -11.33 6.29 10.59
N PRO A 160 -11.86 5.06 10.44
CA PRO A 160 -11.28 4.07 9.53
C PRO A 160 -11.12 4.57 8.10
N LEU A 161 -10.17 3.98 7.38
CA LEU A 161 -9.87 4.34 5.99
C LEU A 161 -10.91 3.83 5.00
N ALA A 162 -11.63 2.77 5.34
CA ALA A 162 -12.78 2.26 4.61
C ALA A 162 -13.91 1.91 5.59
N ASP A 163 -15.14 2.03 5.11
CA ASP A 163 -16.29 1.48 5.82
C ASP A 163 -16.25 -0.06 5.72
N PRO A 164 -16.78 -0.79 6.71
CA PRO A 164 -16.93 -2.24 6.61
C PRO A 164 -17.77 -2.59 5.37
N VAL A 165 -17.29 -3.55 4.58
CA VAL A 165 -18.08 -4.06 3.45
C VAL A 165 -19.27 -4.83 4.00
N PRO A 166 -20.52 -4.49 3.65
CA PRO A 166 -21.70 -5.23 4.11
C PRO A 166 -21.67 -6.70 3.67
N GLU A 167 -22.14 -7.61 4.51
CA GLU A 167 -22.32 -9.01 4.12
C GLU A 167 -23.30 -9.12 2.93
N GLY A 168 -22.90 -9.86 1.89
CA GLY A 168 -23.77 -10.16 0.74
C GLY A 168 -23.70 -9.16 -0.44
N ASP A 169 -22.65 -8.34 -0.55
CA ASP A 169 -22.47 -7.46 -1.72
C ASP A 169 -22.29 -8.28 -3.02
N PRO A 170 -23.20 -8.15 -4.02
CA PRO A 170 -23.15 -8.91 -5.26
C PRO A 170 -21.97 -8.56 -6.17
N LEU A 171 -21.18 -7.52 -5.87
CA LEU A 171 -19.91 -7.25 -6.56
C LEU A 171 -18.76 -8.15 -6.10
N LEU A 172 -18.97 -8.98 -5.07
CA LEU A 172 -18.01 -9.93 -4.51
C LEU A 172 -18.45 -11.41 -4.62
N THR A 173 -19.57 -11.69 -5.29
CA THR A 173 -20.05 -13.05 -5.62
C THR A 173 -19.91 -13.39 -7.08
#